data_AF-A0A944K4N6-F1
#
_entry.id   AF-A0A944K4N6-F1
#
_cell.length_a   1.000
_cell.length_b   1.000
_cell.length_c   1.000
_cell.angle_alpha   90.00
_cell.angle_beta   90.00
_cell.angle_gamma   90.00
#
_symmetry.space_group_name_H-M   'P 1'
#
loop_
_entity.id
_entity.type
_entity.pdbx_description
1 polymer ?
#
loop_
_entity_poly.entity_id
_entity_poly.type
_entity_poly.pdbx_seq_one_letter_code
_entity_poly.pdbx_strand_id
1 'polypeptide(L)' 'MLIRDRLDALFEDEVFADLFSVDGRPGLSPGQLAMVSVVQFAENFSDRAAPNAATWTGAR' A
#
# COMPACT_ATOMS: atom_id res chain seq x y z
N MET A 1 -1.94 5.53 -16.19
CA MET A 1 -3.20 5.42 -15.42
C MET A 1 -3.44 6.81 -14.86
N LEU A 2 -4.42 7.56 -15.38
CA LEU A 2 -4.49 9.02 -15.20
C LEU A 2 -4.48 9.47 -13.73
N ILE A 3 -5.11 8.73 -12.83
CA ILE A 3 -5.16 9.06 -11.40
C ILE A 3 -3.78 8.90 -10.76
N ARG A 4 -3.09 7.77 -11.00
CA ARG A 4 -1.71 7.57 -10.52
C ARG A 4 -0.80 8.66 -11.05
N ASP A 5 -0.83 8.92 -12.35
CA ASP A 5 0.09 9.88 -12.99
C ASP A 5 -0.19 11.33 -12.55
N ARG A 6 -1.35 11.62 -11.95
CA ARG A 6 -1.72 12.94 -11.39
C ARG A 6 -1.42 13.08 -9.91
N LEU A 7 -1.40 11.97 -9.17
CA LEU A 7 -1.13 11.94 -7.74
C LEU A 7 0.33 11.59 -7.42
N ASP A 8 1.08 11.03 -8.38
CA ASP A 8 2.49 10.64 -8.21
C ASP A 8 3.34 11.73 -7.57
N ALA A 9 3.16 12.99 -8.00
CA ALA A 9 3.87 14.14 -7.47
C ALA A 9 3.52 14.52 -6.01
N LEU A 10 2.46 13.93 -5.43
CA LEU A 10 2.07 14.15 -4.03
C LEU A 10 2.57 13.03 -3.12
N PHE A 11 3.07 11.93 -3.68
CA PHE A 11 3.49 10.74 -2.95
C PHE A 11 4.94 10.39 -3.29
N GLU A 12 5.86 11.31 -2.97
CA GLU A 12 7.31 11.07 -3.13
C GLU A 12 7.77 9.91 -2.22
N ASP A 13 8.56 8.99 -2.77
CA ASP A 13 8.95 7.76 -2.10
C ASP A 13 9.69 8.03 -0.78
N GLU A 14 10.53 9.06 -0.74
CA GLU A 14 11.35 9.44 0.40
C GLU A 14 10.51 9.83 1.62
N VAL A 15 9.32 10.38 1.39
CA VAL A 15 8.40 10.80 2.47
C VAL A 15 7.76 9.59 3.16
N PHE A 16 7.65 8.47 2.45
CA PHE A 16 6.92 7.27 2.91
C PHE A 16 7.81 6.05 3.11
N ALA A 17 9.10 6.14 2.80
CA ALA A 17 10.05 5.03 2.91
C ALA A 17 10.06 4.40 4.31
N ASP A 18 9.97 5.23 5.36
CA ASP A 18 9.97 4.76 6.75
C ASP A 18 8.66 4.08 7.19
N LEU A 19 7.58 4.20 6.40
CA LEU A 19 6.28 3.57 6.71
C LEU A 19 6.17 2.14 6.17
N PHE A 20 7.00 1.76 5.21
CA PHE A 20 6.91 0.46 4.54
C PHE A 20 8.23 -0.30 4.65
N SER A 21 8.16 -1.58 5.04
CA SER A 21 9.36 -2.40 5.15
C SER A 21 10.00 -2.66 3.78
N VAL A 22 11.33 -2.54 3.74
CA VAL A 22 12.15 -2.85 2.57
C VAL A 22 12.29 -4.37 2.32
N ASP A 23 11.94 -5.20 3.30
CA ASP A 23 12.09 -6.66 3.24
C ASP A 23 10.92 -7.36 2.50
N GLY A 24 10.02 -6.59 1.87
CA GLY A 24 8.87 -7.08 1.12
C GLY A 24 9.19 -7.51 -0.32
N ARG A 25 8.20 -8.09 -1.02
CA ARG A 25 8.31 -8.32 -2.47
C ARG A 25 8.38 -6.97 -3.19
N PRO A 26 9.43 -6.69 -4.00
CA PRO A 26 9.59 -5.42 -4.69
C PRO A 26 8.61 -5.35 -5.86
N GLY A 27 7.39 -4.88 -5.60
CA GLY A 27 6.35 -4.73 -6.62
C GLY A 27 5.85 -3.29 -6.78
N LEU A 28 5.94 -2.47 -5.73
CA LEU A 28 5.47 -1.09 -5.68
C LEU A 28 6.42 -0.24 -4.84
N SER A 29 6.56 1.02 -5.21
CA SER A 29 7.35 1.99 -4.43
C SER A 29 6.61 2.43 -3.15
N PRO A 30 7.31 2.94 -2.13
CA PRO A 30 6.68 3.44 -0.90
C PRO A 30 5.60 4.50 -1.15
N GLY A 31 5.82 5.44 -2.07
CA GLY A 31 4.84 6.45 -2.47
C GLY A 31 3.59 5.83 -3.10
N GLN A 32 3.76 4.80 -3.93
CA GLN A 32 2.65 4.05 -4.52
C GLN A 32 1.83 3.30 -3.46
N LEU A 33 2.49 2.70 -2.46
CA LEU A 33 1.81 2.03 -1.35
C LEU A 33 1.04 3.03 -0.46
N ALA A 34 1.59 4.22 -0.23
CA ALA A 34 0.92 5.29 0.48
C ALA A 34 -0.34 5.78 -0.27
N MET A 35 -0.23 6.02 -1.57
CA MET A 35 -1.37 6.41 -2.41
C MET A 35 -2.50 5.35 -2.36
N VAL A 36 -2.13 4.07 -2.53
CA VAL A 36 -3.10 2.96 -2.47
C VAL A 36 -3.79 2.89 -1.11
N SER A 37 -3.05 3.11 -0.01
CA SER A 37 -3.60 3.14 1.34
C SER A 37 -4.62 4.28 1.52
N VAL A 38 -4.34 5.48 1.00
CA VAL A 38 -5.26 6.62 1.07
C VAL A 38 -6.54 6.37 0.26
N VAL A 39 -6.42 5.80 -0.94
CA VAL A 39 -7.59 5.45 -1.77
C VAL A 39 -8.43 4.37 -1.09
N GLN A 40 -7.81 3.33 -0.53
CA GLN A 40 -8.52 2.30 0.23
C GLN A 40 -9.27 2.88 1.44
N PHE A 41 -8.65 3.82 2.15
CA PHE A 41 -9.30 4.51 3.25
C PHE A 41 -10.48 5.36 2.79
N ALA A 42 -10.30 6.18 1.74
CA ALA A 42 -11.32 7.07 1.20
C ALA A 42 -12.56 6.31 0.69
N GLU A 43 -12.32 5.16 0.07
CA GLU A 43 -13.36 4.28 -0.48
C GLU A 43 -13.99 3.36 0.59
N ASN A 44 -13.65 3.52 1.88
CA ASN A 44 -14.12 2.69 2.99
C ASN A 44 -13.85 1.18 2.78
N PHE A 45 -12.80 0.84 2.03
CA PHE A 45 -12.29 -0.53 1.87
C PHE A 45 -11.35 -0.96 3.01
N SER A 46 -11.10 -0.07 3.98
CA SER A 46 -10.24 -0.37 5.12
C SER A 46 -10.88 -1.43 6.04
N ASP A 47 -10.41 -2.66 5.89
CA ASP A 47 -10.32 -3.75 6.87
C ASP A 47 -11.56 -4.26 7.63
N ARG A 48 -12.78 -3.77 7.40
CA ARG A 48 -13.96 -4.42 8.02
C ARG A 48 -14.30 -5.81 7.46
N ALA A 49 -13.60 -6.27 6.43
CA ALA A 49 -13.75 -7.61 5.86
C ALA A 49 -12.42 -8.38 5.72
N ALA A 50 -11.33 -7.94 6.37
CA ALA A 50 -10.18 -8.83 6.54
C ALA A 50 -10.51 -9.79 7.68
N PRO A 51 -10.78 -11.10 7.43
CA PRO A 51 -10.78 -12.06 8.51
C PRO A 51 -9.41 -11.93 9.19
N ASN A 52 -9.46 -11.67 10.49
CA ASN A 52 -8.36 -11.82 11.44
C ASN A 52 -7.17 -12.58 10.86
N ALA A 53 -6.00 -11.95 10.84
CA ALA A 53 -4.74 -12.56 10.46
C ALA A 53 -4.53 -13.89 11.23
N ALA A 54 -5.02 -14.98 10.64
CA ALA A 54 -4.92 -16.32 11.12
C ALA A 54 -4.46 -17.13 9.92
N THR A 55 -3.16 -17.44 9.96
CA THR A 55 -2.49 -18.49 9.19
C THR A 55 -2.13 -18.15 7.73
N TRP A 56 -1.03 -17.39 7.57
CA TRP A 56 -0.09 -17.72 6.49
C TRP A 56 0.65 -19.01 6.91
N THR A 57 0.01 -20.16 6.70
CA THR A 57 0.66 -21.46 6.74
C THR A 57 0.39 -22.13 5.40
N GLY A 58 1.45 -22.29 4.60
CA GLY A 58 1.34 -22.93 3.29
C GLY A 58 2.05 -22.21 2.15
N ALA A 59 3.31 -21.84 2.32
CA ALA A 59 4.25 -21.89 1.21
C ALA A 59 5.29 -22.96 1.58
N ARG A 60 5.14 -24.13 0.95
CA ARG A 60 6.26 -25.04 0.74
C ARG A 60 7.31 -24.35 -0.12
#